data_AF-L1L9W7-F1
#
_entry.id   AF-L1L9W7-F1
#
_cell.length_a   1.000
_cell.length_b   1.000
_cell.length_c   1.000
_cell.angle_alpha   90.00
_cell.angle_beta   90.00
_cell.angle_gamma   90.00
#
_symmetry.space_group_name_H-M   'P 1'
#
loop_
_entity.id
_entity.type
_entity.pdbx_description
1 polymer ?
#
loop_
_entity_poly.entity_id
_entity_poly.type
_entity_poly.pdbx_seq_one_letter_code
_entity_poly.pdbx_strand_id
1 'polypeptide(L)'
;MKFIAVLCSFWLAVSCNAADQWVTLDFTNPDASRIQIVERVSYGVTSKDFVPNSGFRVEKVTSGNVTLWDGKKEEWCASTHYHNRDEVHLLHLETKDGTFDESVCFEKNSDGSWKKIDKMVFQNKLKQISHGSATAYDMHDVKAQERKARERATK
;
A
#
# COMPACT_ATOMS: atom_id res chain seq x y z
N MET A 1 -17.05 -55.13 35.39
CA MET A 1 -17.55 -55.41 34.02
C MET A 1 -18.49 -54.29 33.61
N LYS A 2 -18.28 -53.72 32.41
CA LYS A 2 -19.13 -52.78 31.64
C LYS A 2 -19.16 -51.32 32.15
N PHE A 3 -19.02 -50.26 31.35
CA PHE A 3 -18.52 -49.99 29.99
C PHE A 3 -18.27 -48.46 29.93
N ILE A 4 -17.30 -48.02 29.14
CA ILE A 4 -16.95 -46.63 28.82
C ILE A 4 -18.09 -45.94 28.06
N ALA A 5 -18.32 -44.65 28.32
CA ALA A 5 -18.92 -43.74 27.35
C ALA A 5 -18.23 -42.36 27.43
N VAL A 6 -17.18 -42.19 26.62
CA VAL A 6 -16.64 -40.89 26.23
C VAL A 6 -17.65 -40.29 25.26
N LEU A 7 -18.39 -39.26 25.69
CA LEU A 7 -19.13 -38.42 24.76
C LEU A 7 -18.21 -37.28 24.31
N CYS A 8 -17.40 -37.67 23.34
CA CYS A 8 -16.78 -36.80 22.36
C CYS A 8 -17.90 -36.18 21.51
N SER A 9 -18.57 -35.17 22.05
CA SER A 9 -19.49 -34.33 21.29
C SER A 9 -18.68 -33.18 20.70
N PHE A 10 -17.85 -33.52 19.72
CA PHE A 10 -17.56 -32.66 18.57
C PHE A 10 -18.90 -32.27 17.97
N TRP A 11 -19.53 -31.24 18.50
CA TRP A 11 -20.62 -30.57 17.83
C TRP A 11 -20.02 -29.33 17.24
N LEU A 12 -19.65 -29.48 15.97
CA LEU A 12 -19.36 -28.45 14.97
C LEU A 12 -19.13 -27.10 15.64
N ALA A 13 -17.86 -26.67 15.70
CA ALA A 13 -17.63 -25.28 15.41
C ALA A 13 -18.37 -25.05 14.09
N VAL A 14 -19.58 -24.48 14.18
CA VAL A 14 -20.08 -23.62 13.14
C VAL A 14 -18.92 -22.67 13.01
N SER A 15 -18.06 -22.92 12.01
CA SER A 15 -17.26 -21.87 11.45
C SER A 15 -18.32 -20.84 11.16
N CYS A 16 -18.40 -19.82 12.02
CA CYS A 16 -19.15 -18.64 11.72
C CYS A 16 -18.58 -18.25 10.37
N ASN A 17 -19.32 -18.50 9.30
CA ASN A 17 -19.21 -17.69 8.11
C ASN A 17 -19.58 -16.30 8.64
N ALA A 18 -18.61 -15.61 9.23
CA ALA A 18 -18.65 -14.18 9.33
C ALA A 18 -18.69 -13.79 7.86
N ALA A 19 -19.90 -13.51 7.36
CA ALA A 19 -20.06 -12.95 6.04
C ALA A 19 -19.15 -11.72 6.02
N ASP A 20 -18.21 -11.70 5.08
CA ASP A 20 -17.25 -10.62 4.99
C ASP A 20 -18.01 -9.29 4.98
N GLN A 21 -17.70 -8.43 5.95
CA GLN A 21 -18.33 -7.13 6.08
C GLN A 21 -17.71 -6.18 5.07
N TRP A 22 -18.54 -5.66 4.18
CA TRP A 22 -18.13 -4.67 3.19
C TRP A 22 -18.04 -3.29 3.82
N VAL A 23 -16.93 -2.59 3.58
CA VAL A 23 -16.62 -1.30 4.20
C VAL A 23 -16.06 -0.31 3.18
N THR A 24 -16.24 0.98 3.48
CA THR A 24 -15.53 2.07 2.80
C THR A 24 -14.26 2.42 3.57
N LEU A 25 -13.13 2.50 2.88
CA LEU A 25 -11.87 3.03 3.41
C LEU A 25 -11.73 4.51 3.01
N ASP A 26 -11.82 5.41 3.97
CA ASP A 26 -11.24 6.74 3.85
C ASP A 26 -9.80 6.68 4.37
N PHE A 27 -8.81 6.66 3.48
CA PHE A 27 -7.41 6.53 3.91
C PHE A 27 -6.88 7.79 4.62
N THR A 28 -7.62 8.91 4.59
CA THR A 28 -7.30 10.12 5.35
C THR A 28 -7.82 10.07 6.79
N ASN A 29 -8.82 9.23 7.07
CA ASN A 29 -9.38 8.99 8.39
C ASN A 29 -9.84 7.52 8.54
N PRO A 30 -8.88 6.56 8.58
CA PRO A 30 -9.20 5.13 8.57
C PRO A 30 -9.82 4.66 9.90
N ASP A 31 -10.79 3.76 9.82
CA ASP A 31 -11.33 3.05 11.00
C ASP A 31 -10.37 1.93 11.42
N ALA A 32 -9.56 2.19 12.44
CA ALA A 32 -8.56 1.26 12.97
C ALA A 32 -9.16 -0.04 13.55
N SER A 33 -10.47 -0.10 13.82
CA SER A 33 -11.12 -1.36 14.23
C SER A 33 -11.31 -2.32 13.06
N ARG A 34 -11.30 -1.82 11.82
CA ARG A 34 -11.56 -2.58 10.58
C ARG A 34 -10.36 -2.64 9.65
N ILE A 35 -9.45 -1.67 9.74
CA ILE A 35 -8.31 -1.50 8.85
C ILE A 35 -7.03 -1.47 9.69
N GLN A 36 -6.11 -2.38 9.41
CA GLN A 36 -4.75 -2.31 9.90
C GLN A 36 -3.99 -1.23 9.13
N ILE A 37 -3.27 -0.38 9.87
CA ILE A 37 -2.47 0.72 9.31
C ILE A 37 -1.01 0.47 9.68
N VAL A 38 -0.13 0.48 8.69
CA VAL A 38 1.32 0.41 8.90
C VAL A 38 1.96 1.62 8.27
N GLU A 39 2.58 2.47 9.10
CA GLU A 39 3.30 3.67 8.64
C GLU A 39 4.81 3.47 8.74
N ARG A 40 5.53 3.92 7.71
CA ARG A 40 6.99 3.81 7.61
C ARG A 40 7.55 5.06 6.93
N VAL A 41 8.75 5.46 7.34
CA VAL A 41 9.51 6.52 6.66
C VAL A 41 10.86 5.97 6.23
N SER A 42 11.15 6.01 4.93
CA SER A 42 12.39 5.50 4.35
C SER A 42 12.88 6.46 3.27
N TYR A 43 14.16 6.87 3.34
CA TYR A 43 14.77 7.80 2.36
C TYR A 43 13.97 9.09 2.12
N GLY A 44 13.31 9.60 3.17
CA GLY A 44 12.46 10.80 3.10
C GLY A 44 11.07 10.57 2.50
N VAL A 45 10.72 9.34 2.11
CA VAL A 45 9.36 8.97 1.66
C VAL A 45 8.59 8.43 2.84
N THR A 46 7.44 9.05 3.14
CA THR A 46 6.45 8.51 4.08
C THR A 46 5.54 7.55 3.33
N SER A 47 5.33 6.36 3.88
CA SER A 47 4.50 5.31 3.30
C SER A 47 3.49 4.82 4.33
N LYS A 48 2.23 4.67 3.93
CA LYS A 48 1.15 4.10 4.74
C LYS A 48 0.49 2.97 3.97
N ASP A 49 0.49 1.78 4.57
CA ASP A 49 -0.24 0.63 4.08
C ASP A 49 -1.53 0.47 4.88
N PHE A 50 -2.63 0.28 4.17
CA PHE A 50 -3.96 0.04 4.72
C PHE A 50 -4.42 -1.35 4.27
N VAL A 51 -4.59 -2.25 5.23
CA VAL A 51 -4.98 -3.63 4.98
C VAL A 51 -6.24 -3.94 5.78
N PRO A 52 -7.33 -4.41 5.15
CA PRO A 52 -8.52 -4.80 5.89
C PRO A 52 -8.22 -5.92 6.89
N ASN A 53 -8.76 -5.80 8.10
CA ASN A 53 -8.70 -6.87 9.10
C ASN A 53 -9.47 -8.09 8.59
N SER A 54 -9.16 -9.26 9.14
CA SER A 54 -9.88 -10.50 8.81
C SER A 54 -11.39 -10.32 9.02
N GLY A 55 -12.20 -10.77 8.05
CA GLY A 55 -13.65 -10.60 8.04
C GLY A 55 -14.15 -9.28 7.45
N PHE A 56 -13.26 -8.42 6.95
CA PHE A 56 -13.63 -7.17 6.25
C PHE A 56 -13.13 -7.18 4.80
N ARG A 57 -13.93 -6.57 3.91
CA ARG A 57 -13.59 -6.28 2.51
C ARG A 57 -13.85 -4.81 2.20
N VAL A 58 -12.92 -4.16 1.52
CA VAL A 58 -13.09 -2.75 1.12
C VAL A 58 -13.78 -2.70 -0.23
N GLU A 59 -15.03 -2.24 -0.29
CA GLU A 59 -15.77 -2.02 -1.56
C GLU A 59 -15.49 -0.64 -2.17
N LYS A 60 -15.00 0.30 -1.36
CA LYS A 60 -14.84 1.70 -1.77
C LYS A 60 -13.64 2.34 -1.10
N VAL A 61 -12.87 3.12 -1.86
CA VAL A 61 -11.73 3.89 -1.35
C VAL A 61 -11.95 5.37 -1.63
N THR A 62 -11.86 6.18 -0.59
CA THR A 62 -12.06 7.64 -0.64
C THR A 62 -10.88 8.41 -0.04
N SER A 63 -10.75 9.67 -0.44
CA SER A 63 -9.93 10.68 0.22
C SER A 63 -10.87 11.75 0.79
N GLY A 64 -11.27 11.62 2.05
CA GLY A 64 -12.38 12.40 2.60
C GLY A 64 -13.65 12.20 1.79
N ASN A 65 -14.20 13.28 1.24
CA ASN A 65 -15.42 13.28 0.43
C ASN A 65 -15.20 12.88 -1.04
N VAL A 66 -13.96 12.64 -1.48
CA VAL A 66 -13.64 12.30 -2.88
C VAL A 66 -13.55 10.79 -3.03
N THR A 67 -14.45 10.20 -3.80
CA THR A 67 -14.37 8.79 -4.20
C THR A 67 -13.26 8.60 -5.24
N LEU A 68 -12.26 7.76 -4.92
CA LEU A 68 -11.18 7.42 -5.84
C LEU A 68 -11.47 6.12 -6.59
N TRP A 69 -12.03 5.14 -5.87
CA TRP A 69 -12.39 3.85 -6.43
C TRP A 69 -13.69 3.36 -5.77
N ASP A 70 -14.60 2.85 -6.60
CA ASP A 70 -15.88 2.25 -6.20
C ASP A 70 -15.96 0.91 -6.93
N GLY A 71 -15.77 -0.17 -6.19
CA GLY A 71 -15.76 -1.53 -6.72
C GLY A 71 -17.14 -1.90 -7.23
N LYS A 72 -17.17 -2.70 -8.30
CA LYS A 72 -18.43 -3.30 -8.74
C LYS A 72 -18.81 -4.46 -7.83
N LYS A 73 -19.97 -5.08 -8.12
CA LYS A 73 -20.46 -6.24 -7.37
C LYS A 73 -19.36 -7.31 -7.30
N GLU A 74 -19.04 -7.73 -6.08
CA GLU A 74 -18.01 -8.73 -5.75
C GLU A 74 -16.56 -8.30 -5.99
N GLU A 75 -16.30 -7.04 -6.37
CA GLU A 75 -14.96 -6.47 -6.40
C GLU A 75 -14.58 -5.86 -5.03
N TRP A 76 -13.38 -6.15 -4.53
CA TRP A 76 -12.86 -5.53 -3.30
C TRP A 76 -11.41 -5.09 -3.44
N CYS A 77 -11.01 -4.11 -2.65
CA CYS A 77 -9.63 -3.71 -2.46
C CYS A 77 -9.00 -4.54 -1.34
N ALA A 78 -7.95 -5.29 -1.66
CA ALA A 78 -7.21 -6.14 -0.73
C ALA A 78 -6.18 -5.35 0.08
N SER A 79 -5.60 -4.30 -0.50
CA SER A 79 -4.66 -3.41 0.15
C SER A 79 -4.61 -2.06 -0.56
N THR A 80 -4.37 -1.00 0.21
CA THR A 80 -4.11 0.34 -0.31
C THR A 80 -2.76 0.83 0.21
N HIS A 81 -1.94 1.37 -0.69
CA HIS A 81 -0.58 1.83 -0.44
C HIS A 81 -0.50 3.31 -0.79
N TYR A 82 -0.27 4.15 0.21
CA TYR A 82 -0.08 5.57 0.05
C TYR A 82 1.38 5.94 0.26
N HIS A 83 1.94 6.72 -0.66
CA HIS A 83 3.31 7.24 -0.55
C HIS A 83 3.32 8.73 -0.77
N ASN A 84 4.06 9.46 0.06
CA ASN A 84 4.30 10.87 -0.19
C ASN A 84 5.71 11.31 0.19
N ARG A 85 6.18 12.31 -0.56
CA ARG A 85 7.38 13.10 -0.27
C ARG A 85 7.17 14.48 -0.87
N ASP A 86 7.37 15.51 -0.06
CA ASP A 86 7.10 16.90 -0.44
C ASP A 86 5.67 17.02 -1.00
N GLU A 87 5.50 17.65 -2.16
CA GLU A 87 4.20 17.83 -2.83
C GLU A 87 3.74 16.61 -3.66
N VAL A 88 4.56 15.54 -3.73
CA VAL A 88 4.21 14.34 -4.50
C VAL A 88 3.43 13.38 -3.62
N HIS A 89 2.22 13.03 -4.05
CA HIS A 89 1.36 12.05 -3.39
C HIS A 89 0.94 10.98 -4.40
N LEU A 90 1.18 9.72 -4.06
CA LEU A 90 0.88 8.56 -4.88
C LEU A 90 0.03 7.57 -4.09
N LEU A 91 -0.96 6.97 -4.75
CA LEU A 91 -1.82 5.94 -4.18
C LEU A 91 -1.86 4.73 -5.11
N HIS A 92 -1.71 3.53 -4.58
CA HIS A 92 -1.88 2.27 -5.30
C HIS A 92 -2.84 1.36 -4.54
N LEU A 93 -3.83 0.84 -5.25
CA LEU A 93 -4.81 -0.10 -4.74
C LEU A 93 -4.56 -1.45 -5.44
N GLU A 94 -4.54 -2.52 -4.67
CA GLU A 94 -4.65 -3.89 -5.17
C GLU A 94 -6.11 -4.31 -5.06
N THR A 95 -6.76 -4.53 -6.18
CA THR A 95 -8.19 -4.86 -6.26
C THR A 95 -8.38 -6.28 -6.78
N LYS A 96 -9.46 -6.94 -6.36
CA LYS A 96 -9.77 -8.33 -6.71
C LYS A 96 -11.24 -8.44 -7.06
N ASP A 97 -11.58 -9.30 -8.01
CA ASP A 97 -12.96 -9.63 -8.41
C ASP A 97 -13.29 -11.14 -8.19
N GLY A 98 -12.44 -11.84 -7.44
CA GLY A 98 -12.51 -13.29 -7.24
C GLY A 98 -11.80 -14.12 -8.31
N THR A 99 -11.43 -13.52 -9.44
CA THR A 99 -10.73 -14.21 -10.55
C THR A 99 -9.36 -13.61 -10.83
N PHE A 100 -9.26 -12.28 -10.85
CA PHE A 100 -8.05 -11.57 -11.21
C PHE A 100 -7.67 -10.52 -10.16
N ASP A 101 -6.36 -10.29 -10.04
CA ASP A 101 -5.80 -9.19 -9.27
C ASP A 101 -5.52 -8.03 -10.22
N GLU A 102 -6.06 -6.85 -9.91
CA GLU A 102 -5.84 -5.62 -10.64
C GLU A 102 -5.07 -4.59 -9.80
N SER A 103 -4.40 -3.66 -10.49
CA SER A 103 -3.71 -2.55 -9.86
C SER A 103 -4.31 -1.23 -10.33
N VAL A 104 -4.83 -0.43 -9.40
CA VAL A 104 -5.34 0.91 -9.68
C VAL A 104 -4.41 1.91 -9.04
N CYS A 105 -3.84 2.83 -9.83
CA CYS A 105 -2.88 3.81 -9.34
C CYS A 105 -3.39 5.23 -9.55
N PHE A 106 -3.08 6.12 -8.59
CA PHE A 106 -3.43 7.53 -8.64
C PHE A 106 -2.23 8.41 -8.25
N GLU A 107 -2.21 9.62 -8.78
CA GLU A 107 -1.35 10.72 -8.36
C GLU A 107 -2.23 11.92 -8.00
N LYS A 108 -1.85 12.65 -6.95
CA LYS A 108 -2.50 13.91 -6.60
C LYS A 108 -1.88 15.05 -7.40
N ASN A 109 -2.73 15.84 -8.07
CA ASN A 109 -2.34 17.05 -8.75
C ASN A 109 -2.14 18.21 -7.76
N SER A 110 -1.49 19.27 -8.20
CA SER A 110 -1.26 20.48 -7.41
C SER A 110 -2.54 21.24 -7.01
N ASP A 111 -3.63 21.06 -7.76
CA ASP A 111 -4.96 21.60 -7.41
C ASP A 111 -5.69 20.76 -6.34
N GLY A 112 -5.07 19.69 -5.87
CA GLY A 112 -5.59 18.77 -4.88
C GLY A 112 -6.45 17.63 -5.44
N SER A 113 -6.76 17.63 -6.74
CA SER A 113 -7.51 16.56 -7.41
C SER A 113 -6.66 15.30 -7.59
N TRP A 114 -7.31 14.14 -7.63
CA TRP A 114 -6.64 12.86 -7.89
C TRP A 114 -6.82 12.43 -9.34
N LYS A 115 -5.71 12.04 -9.98
CA LYS A 115 -5.68 11.57 -11.36
C LYS A 115 -5.27 10.09 -11.39
N LYS A 116 -6.06 9.26 -12.05
CA LYS A 116 -5.69 7.86 -12.34
C LYS A 116 -4.49 7.85 -13.30
N ILE A 117 -3.48 7.02 -12.99
CA ILE A 117 -2.25 6.87 -13.78
C ILE A 117 -1.95 5.39 -14.01
N ASP A 118 -1.14 5.10 -15.03
CA ASP A 118 -0.69 3.74 -15.30
C ASP A 118 0.26 3.23 -14.21
N LYS A 119 0.24 1.92 -13.93
CA LYS A 119 1.12 1.27 -12.94
C LYS A 119 2.60 1.55 -13.20
N MET A 120 3.02 1.56 -14.47
CA MET A 120 4.41 1.87 -14.83
C MET A 120 4.78 3.33 -14.53
N VAL A 121 3.85 4.28 -14.76
CA VAL A 121 4.04 5.69 -14.41
C VAL A 121 4.13 5.85 -12.89
N PHE A 122 3.27 5.18 -12.14
CA PHE A 122 3.32 5.15 -10.67
C PHE A 122 4.68 4.63 -10.16
N GLN A 123 5.13 3.48 -10.66
CA GLN A 123 6.41 2.88 -10.25
C GLN A 123 7.60 3.80 -10.54
N ASN A 124 7.61 4.45 -11.71
CA ASN A 124 8.65 5.41 -12.06
C ASN A 124 8.66 6.63 -11.13
N LYS A 125 7.48 7.18 -10.79
CA LYS A 125 7.38 8.30 -9.83
C LYS A 125 7.80 7.90 -8.43
N LEU A 126 7.36 6.73 -7.94
CA LEU A 126 7.77 6.22 -6.64
C LEU A 126 9.30 6.02 -6.56
N LYS A 127 9.90 5.52 -7.65
CA LYS A 127 11.36 5.42 -7.78
C LYS A 127 12.03 6.79 -7.74
N GLN A 128 11.48 7.80 -8.41
CA GLN A 128 12.05 9.15 -8.39
C GLN A 128 12.01 9.77 -6.99
N ILE A 129 10.90 9.65 -6.26
CA ILE A 129 10.81 10.23 -4.91
C ILE A 129 11.62 9.46 -3.86
N SER A 130 11.87 8.16 -4.06
CA SER A 130 12.76 7.38 -3.18
C SER A 130 14.24 7.64 -3.46
N HIS A 131 14.63 7.86 -4.72
CA HIS A 131 16.02 8.18 -5.09
C HIS A 131 16.36 9.68 -5.10
N GLY A 132 15.39 10.59 -4.98
CA GLY A 132 15.62 12.04 -4.86
C GLY A 132 16.43 12.47 -3.61
N SER A 133 16.90 11.52 -2.80
CA SER A 133 17.89 11.71 -1.72
C SER A 133 19.27 11.09 -2.04
N ALA A 134 19.38 10.19 -3.03
CA ALA A 134 20.60 9.44 -3.31
C ALA A 134 21.56 10.16 -4.28
N THR A 135 21.06 11.08 -5.11
CA THR A 135 21.89 11.72 -6.17
C THR A 135 22.73 12.90 -5.69
N ALA A 136 22.59 13.35 -4.44
CA ALA A 136 23.42 14.42 -3.88
C ALA A 136 24.74 13.92 -3.25
N TYR A 137 24.82 12.63 -2.86
CA TYR A 137 25.96 12.11 -2.09
C TYR A 137 26.96 11.24 -2.87
N ASP A 138 26.69 10.84 -4.12
CA ASP A 138 27.56 9.86 -4.80
C ASP A 138 28.41 10.40 -5.97
N MET A 139 28.18 11.63 -6.44
CA MET A 139 28.92 12.15 -7.61
C MET A 139 30.18 12.98 -7.25
N HIS A 140 30.24 13.55 -6.04
CA HIS A 140 31.39 14.36 -5.62
C HIS A 140 32.56 13.50 -5.12
N ASP A 141 32.29 12.36 -4.47
CA ASP A 141 33.34 11.49 -3.94
C ASP A 141 34.02 10.64 -5.02
N VAL A 142 33.28 10.12 -6.01
CA VAL A 142 33.87 9.38 -7.14
C VAL A 142 34.81 10.29 -7.94
N LYS A 143 34.39 11.52 -8.27
CA LYS A 143 35.27 12.47 -8.97
C LYS A 143 36.45 12.93 -8.13
N ALA A 144 36.30 13.04 -6.80
CA ALA A 144 37.41 13.36 -5.91
C ALA A 144 38.42 12.21 -5.79
N GLN A 145 37.97 10.96 -5.82
CA GLN A 145 38.83 9.78 -5.86
C GLN A 145 39.54 9.62 -7.20
N GLU A 146 38.84 9.84 -8.33
CA GLU A 146 39.44 9.82 -9.65
C GLU A 146 40.48 10.93 -9.84
N ARG A 147 40.22 12.15 -9.32
CA ARG A 147 41.19 13.25 -9.35
C ARG A 147 42.45 12.90 -8.55
N LYS A 148 42.28 12.38 -7.33
CA LYS A 148 43.41 11.91 -6.50
C LYS A 148 44.16 10.74 -7.14
N ALA A 149 43.49 9.84 -7.84
CA ALA A 149 44.11 8.73 -8.56
C ALA A 149 44.94 9.21 -9.76
N ARG A 150 44.45 10.19 -10.52
CA ARG A 150 45.19 10.80 -11.64
C ARG A 150 46.43 11.57 -11.16
N GLU A 151 46.32 12.31 -10.06
CA GLU A 151 47.46 13.04 -9.46
C GLU A 151 48.55 12.10 -8.95
N ARG A 152 48.19 10.91 -8.43
CA ARG A 152 49.15 9.87 -8.00
C ARG A 152 49.82 9.15 -9.17
N ALA A 153 49.13 9.02 -10.32
CA ALA A 153 49.69 8.37 -11.50
C ALA A 153 50.65 9.26 -12.30
N THR A 154 50.72 10.56 -11.98
CA THR A 154 51.55 11.55 -12.69
C THR A 154 52.78 11.97 -11.87
N LYS A 155 53.03 11.33 -10.73
CA LYS A 155 54.25 11.47 -9.90
C LYS A 155 55.05 10.19 -9.95
#